data_AF-A0A2H0BG57-F1
#
_entry.id   AF-A0A2H0BG57-F1
#
_cell.length_a   1.000
_cell.length_b   1.000
_cell.length_c   1.000
_cell.angle_alpha   90.00
_cell.angle_beta   90.00
_cell.angle_gamma   90.00
#
_symmetry.space_group_name_H-M   'P 1'
#
loop_
_entity.id
_entity.type
_entity.pdbx_description
1 polymer ?
#
loop_
_entity_poly.entity_id
_entity_poly.type
_entity_poly.pdbx_seq_one_letter_code
_entity_poly.pdbx_strand_id
1 'polypeptide(L)'
;MARYTGPQTKRDRRFKLLPESMVEEPKTRGRHSRKSEFGIRLEEKQKLKHIYGVLEKQFRRYFEQAQKTPMNTGLVLMQQLENRLDNVVYRLGFLPTRRAARQFVNHGNVLVNGKRIDVPSYNVKEGDKVTLKEKALSVPVVVQTLEDHDSTNVPAWLIRSGNIGTVRGILAEDDLRDDIDIQLIIEYYSR
;
A
#
# COMPACT_ATOMS: atom_id res chain seq x y z
N MET A 1 -6.43 5.63 -15.83
CA MET A 1 -6.82 5.82 -14.41
C MET A 1 -5.98 6.94 -13.80
N ALA A 2 -6.61 7.93 -13.14
CA ALA A 2 -5.86 9.04 -12.54
C ALA A 2 -4.95 8.55 -11.41
N ARG A 3 -3.73 9.13 -11.30
CA ARG A 3 -2.76 8.85 -10.24
C ARG A 3 -1.95 10.10 -9.91
N TYR A 4 -1.39 10.17 -8.71
CA TYR A 4 -0.44 11.22 -8.37
C TYR A 4 0.91 10.97 -9.08
N THR A 5 1.31 11.93 -9.92
CA THR A 5 2.56 11.89 -10.69
C THR A 5 3.62 12.87 -10.17
N GLY A 6 3.29 13.69 -9.17
CA GLY A 6 4.22 14.69 -8.62
C GLY A 6 5.37 14.09 -7.79
N PRO A 7 6.27 14.96 -7.27
CA PRO A 7 7.42 14.56 -6.47
C PRO A 7 6.99 13.77 -5.22
N GLN A 8 7.61 12.61 -4.99
CA GLN A 8 7.32 11.74 -3.85
C GLN A 8 8.02 12.23 -2.59
N THR A 9 9.31 12.55 -2.69
CA THR A 9 10.14 13.05 -1.58
C THR A 9 9.51 14.25 -0.86
N LYS A 10 8.81 15.13 -1.58
CA LYS A 10 8.07 16.26 -1.00
C LYS A 10 6.94 15.81 -0.05
N ARG A 11 6.22 14.73 -0.40
CA ARG A 11 5.16 14.15 0.43
C ARG A 11 5.73 13.29 1.55
N ASP A 12 6.76 12.51 1.26
CA ASP A 12 7.42 11.66 2.24
C ASP A 12 8.03 12.53 3.37
N ARG A 13 8.65 13.66 3.02
CA ARG A 13 9.11 14.67 4.00
C ARG A 13 7.98 15.26 4.81
N ARG A 14 6.83 15.57 4.17
CA ARG A 14 5.66 16.12 4.86
C ARG A 14 5.13 15.14 5.91
N PHE A 15 5.05 13.86 5.57
CA PHE A 15 4.50 12.80 6.43
C PHE A 15 5.55 12.10 7.29
N LYS A 16 6.81 12.58 7.28
CA LYS A 16 7.95 11.99 8.00
C LYS A 16 8.15 10.49 7.69
N LEU A 17 7.98 10.11 6.42
CA LEU A 17 8.17 8.74 5.91
C LEU A 17 9.56 8.52 5.31
N LEU A 18 10.42 9.54 5.28
CA LEU A 18 11.77 9.42 4.75
C LEU A 18 12.66 8.64 5.73
N PRO A 19 13.60 7.82 5.23
CA PRO A 19 14.63 7.24 6.07
C PRO A 19 15.46 8.36 6.69
N GLU A 20 15.88 8.16 7.93
CA GLU A 20 16.51 9.18 8.77
C GLU A 20 17.79 9.76 8.13
N SER A 21 18.50 8.96 7.33
CA SER A 21 19.68 9.36 6.55
C SER A 21 19.41 10.35 5.41
N MET A 22 18.16 10.50 4.96
CA MET A 22 17.76 11.42 3.89
C MET A 22 17.03 12.66 4.41
N VAL A 23 16.91 12.81 5.73
CA VAL A 23 16.30 13.99 6.34
C VAL A 23 17.30 15.13 6.29
N GLU A 24 17.34 15.88 5.19
CA GLU A 24 17.93 17.22 5.22
C GLU A 24 17.13 18.08 6.20
N GLU A 25 17.80 18.64 7.22
CA GLU A 25 17.20 19.61 8.12
C GLU A 25 16.57 20.74 7.28
N PRO A 26 15.29 21.07 7.51
CA PRO A 26 14.62 22.07 6.68
C PRO A 26 15.31 23.42 6.85
N LYS A 27 15.79 24.02 5.75
CA LYS A 27 16.08 25.46 5.69
C LYS A 27 14.77 26.22 5.97
N THR A 28 14.55 26.58 7.22
CA THR A 28 13.31 27.12 7.75
C THR A 28 12.97 28.47 7.10
N ARG A 29 11.84 28.52 6.36
CA ARG A 29 11.12 29.77 6.05
C ARG A 29 9.61 29.68 6.34
N GLY A 30 9.18 28.76 7.21
CA GLY A 30 7.78 28.64 7.62
C GLY A 30 7.64 28.43 9.12
N ARG A 31 6.89 29.31 9.80
CA ARG A 31 6.47 29.14 11.20
C ARG A 31 5.82 27.77 11.36
N HIS A 32 6.35 26.94 12.26
CA HIS A 32 5.67 25.74 12.75
C HIS A 32 4.44 26.18 13.56
N SER A 33 3.30 26.34 12.88
CA SER A 33 2.02 26.50 13.56
C SER A 33 1.61 25.16 14.18
N ARG A 34 1.16 25.18 15.44
CA ARG A 34 0.58 24.00 16.10
C ARG A 34 -0.63 23.55 15.28
N LYS A 35 -0.64 22.28 14.87
CA LYS A 35 -1.76 21.72 14.10
C LYS A 35 -3.00 21.65 15.00
N SER A 36 -4.16 21.99 14.44
CA SER A 36 -5.44 21.73 15.08
C SER A 36 -5.74 20.23 15.11
N GLU A 37 -6.66 19.80 15.96
CA GLU A 37 -7.10 18.39 16.00
C GLU A 37 -7.60 17.90 14.65
N PHE A 38 -8.38 18.72 13.95
CA PHE A 38 -8.79 18.43 12.57
C PHE A 38 -7.59 18.27 11.63
N GLY A 39 -6.57 19.13 11.77
CA GLY A 39 -5.35 19.05 10.98
C GLY A 39 -4.58 17.76 11.19
N ILE A 40 -4.53 17.28 12.43
CA ILE A 40 -3.88 16.02 12.82
C ILE A 40 -4.63 14.83 12.18
N ARG A 41 -5.95 14.75 12.37
CA ARG A 41 -6.79 13.71 11.75
C ARG A 41 -6.72 13.70 10.23
N LEU A 42 -6.77 14.88 9.61
CA LEU A 42 -6.63 15.04 8.16
C LEU A 42 -5.27 14.52 7.69
N GLU A 43 -4.20 14.85 8.40
CA GLU A 43 -2.86 14.43 8.04
C GLU A 43 -2.70 12.91 8.06
N GLU A 44 -3.20 12.24 9.09
CA GLU A 44 -3.09 10.77 9.19
C GLU A 44 -3.84 10.08 8.05
N LYS A 45 -5.03 10.58 7.70
CA LYS A 45 -5.75 10.15 6.50
C LYS A 45 -4.93 10.36 5.23
N GLN A 46 -4.34 11.55 5.05
CA GLN A 46 -3.55 11.86 3.85
C GLN A 46 -2.29 10.99 3.76
N LYS A 47 -1.67 10.68 4.90
CA LYS A 47 -0.50 9.79 5.02
C LYS A 47 -0.86 8.38 4.58
N LEU A 48 -1.92 7.78 5.13
CA LEU A 48 -2.38 6.44 4.74
C LEU A 48 -2.72 6.39 3.24
N LYS A 49 -3.46 7.38 2.74
CA LYS A 49 -3.78 7.49 1.30
C LYS A 49 -2.53 7.57 0.41
N HIS A 50 -1.52 8.29 0.85
CA HIS A 50 -0.26 8.45 0.12
C HIS A 50 0.54 7.14 0.09
N ILE A 51 0.64 6.44 1.22
CA ILE A 51 1.33 5.14 1.33
C ILE A 51 0.78 4.13 0.33
N TYR A 52 -0.54 3.98 0.25
CA TYR A 52 -1.19 3.03 -0.67
C TYR A 52 -1.44 3.61 -2.08
N GLY A 53 -1.12 4.88 -2.33
CA GLY A 53 -1.31 5.51 -3.63
C GLY A 53 -2.77 5.56 -4.11
N VAL A 54 -3.71 5.73 -3.19
CA VAL A 54 -5.16 5.77 -3.46
C VAL A 54 -5.63 7.22 -3.66
N LEU A 55 -6.71 7.45 -4.43
CA LEU A 55 -7.32 8.79 -4.55
C LEU A 55 -8.43 8.98 -3.52
N GLU A 56 -8.75 10.23 -3.19
CA GLU A 56 -9.71 10.56 -2.12
C GLU A 56 -11.07 9.87 -2.29
N LYS A 57 -11.63 9.92 -3.50
CA LYS A 57 -12.92 9.28 -3.81
C LYS A 57 -12.88 7.77 -3.61
N GLN A 58 -11.78 7.12 -3.98
CA GLN A 58 -11.61 5.68 -3.80
C GLN A 58 -11.39 5.32 -2.33
N PHE A 59 -10.61 6.13 -1.61
CA PHE A 59 -10.36 5.94 -0.19
C PHE A 59 -11.64 6.10 0.64
N ARG A 60 -12.44 7.13 0.38
CA ARG A 60 -13.76 7.31 1.01
C ARG A 60 -14.67 6.10 0.75
N ARG A 61 -14.67 5.54 -0.47
CA ARG A 61 -15.46 4.32 -0.77
C ARG A 61 -15.02 3.12 0.06
N TYR A 62 -13.72 2.93 0.27
CA TYR A 62 -13.22 1.86 1.14
C TYR A 62 -13.66 2.08 2.59
N PHE A 63 -13.56 3.31 3.09
CA PHE A 63 -14.05 3.64 4.43
C PHE A 63 -15.55 3.37 4.59
N GLU A 64 -16.38 3.84 3.66
CA GLU A 64 -17.83 3.60 3.68
C GLU A 64 -18.19 2.11 3.59
N GLN A 65 -17.38 1.30 2.90
CA GLN A 65 -17.55 -0.15 2.86
C GLN A 65 -17.15 -0.79 4.19
N ALA A 66 -16.03 -0.36 4.79
CA ALA A 66 -15.56 -0.86 6.08
C ALA A 66 -16.53 -0.51 7.22
N GLN A 67 -17.14 0.68 7.20
CA GLN A 67 -18.12 1.11 8.21
C GLN A 67 -19.42 0.32 8.17
N LYS A 68 -19.78 -0.26 7.01
CA LYS A 68 -21.00 -1.08 6.87
C LYS A 68 -20.84 -2.48 7.43
N THR A 69 -19.61 -2.94 7.64
CA THR A 69 -19.33 -4.24 8.25
C THR A 69 -19.44 -4.17 9.77
N PRO A 70 -19.91 -5.24 10.45
CA PRO A 70 -20.02 -5.27 11.91
C PRO A 70 -18.67 -5.44 12.62
N MET A 71 -17.59 -5.69 11.87
CA MET A 71 -16.23 -5.82 12.39
C MET A 71 -15.61 -4.45 12.67
N ASN A 72 -14.44 -4.43 13.33
CA ASN A 72 -13.67 -3.21 13.54
C ASN A 72 -13.40 -2.49 12.21
N THR A 73 -13.98 -1.29 12.03
CA THR A 73 -13.86 -0.46 10.82
C THR A 73 -12.40 -0.24 10.42
N GLY A 74 -11.52 -0.03 11.39
CA GLY A 74 -10.10 0.22 11.15
C GLY A 74 -9.41 -1.00 10.53
N LEU A 75 -9.65 -2.18 11.10
CA LEU A 75 -9.14 -3.45 10.60
C LEU A 75 -9.64 -3.73 9.18
N VAL A 76 -10.95 -3.58 8.92
CA VAL A 76 -11.53 -3.84 7.60
C VAL A 76 -10.99 -2.86 6.55
N LEU A 77 -10.84 -1.58 6.89
CA LEU A 77 -10.22 -0.60 6.01
C LEU A 77 -8.81 -1.01 5.61
N MET A 78 -8.01 -1.45 6.59
CA MET A 78 -6.64 -1.90 6.34
C MET A 78 -6.59 -3.19 5.52
N GLN A 79 -7.46 -4.16 5.80
CA GLN A 79 -7.61 -5.37 4.99
C GLN A 79 -7.94 -5.02 3.54
N GLN A 80 -8.85 -4.08 3.28
CA GLN A 80 -9.18 -3.64 1.93
C GLN A 80 -8.00 -2.97 1.21
N LEU A 81 -7.14 -2.24 1.93
CA LEU A 81 -5.96 -1.59 1.36
C LEU A 81 -4.82 -2.59 1.13
N GLU A 82 -4.60 -3.52 2.04
CA GLU A 82 -3.55 -4.54 1.95
C GLU A 82 -3.86 -5.60 0.87
N ASN A 83 -5.13 -5.99 0.71
CA ASN A 83 -5.57 -7.00 -0.27
C ASN A 83 -5.59 -6.52 -1.73
N ARG A 84 -5.27 -5.25 -1.99
CA ARG A 84 -5.18 -4.74 -3.37
C ARG A 84 -4.05 -5.43 -4.11
N LEU A 85 -4.27 -5.80 -5.37
CA LEU A 85 -3.29 -6.49 -6.19
C LEU A 85 -1.96 -5.72 -6.32
N ASP A 86 -2.00 -4.39 -6.47
CA ASP A 86 -0.77 -3.58 -6.52
C ASP A 86 0.02 -3.64 -5.21
N ASN A 87 -0.67 -3.69 -4.07
CA ASN A 87 -0.03 -3.81 -2.78
C ASN A 87 0.46 -5.24 -2.51
N VAL A 88 -0.31 -6.29 -2.85
CA VAL A 88 0.11 -7.69 -2.73
C VAL A 88 1.40 -7.95 -3.52
N VAL A 89 1.48 -7.49 -4.78
CA VAL A 89 2.68 -7.62 -5.63
C VAL A 89 3.89 -6.94 -5.00
N TYR A 90 3.70 -5.79 -4.36
CA TYR A 90 4.76 -5.11 -3.61
C TYR A 90 5.14 -5.88 -2.33
N ARG A 91 4.17 -6.36 -1.55
CA ARG A 91 4.39 -7.11 -0.30
C ARG A 91 5.07 -8.47 -0.53
N LEU A 92 4.82 -9.10 -1.68
CA LEU A 92 5.54 -10.29 -2.15
C LEU A 92 6.98 -10.00 -2.58
N GLY A 93 7.42 -8.73 -2.61
CA GLY A 93 8.78 -8.38 -3.00
C GLY A 93 9.07 -8.68 -4.48
N PHE A 94 8.06 -8.64 -5.34
CA PHE A 94 8.28 -8.76 -6.80
C PHE A 94 8.79 -7.45 -7.39
N LEU A 95 8.37 -6.33 -6.81
CA LEU A 95 8.75 -4.98 -7.23
C LEU A 95 9.16 -4.16 -6.00
N PRO A 96 10.11 -3.23 -6.15
CA PRO A 96 10.74 -2.55 -5.00
C PRO A 96 9.86 -1.45 -4.40
N THR A 97 8.87 -0.96 -5.15
CA THR A 97 7.95 0.09 -4.67
C THR A 97 6.51 -0.20 -5.10
N ARG A 98 5.54 0.26 -4.29
CA ARG A 98 4.10 0.19 -4.62
C ARG A 98 3.77 0.87 -5.95
N ARG A 99 4.48 1.96 -6.31
CA ARG A 99 4.27 2.66 -7.60
C ARG A 99 4.74 1.81 -8.78
N ALA A 100 5.89 1.14 -8.66
CA ALA A 100 6.38 0.20 -9.65
C ALA A 100 5.43 -1.00 -9.79
N ALA A 101 5.01 -1.59 -8.67
CA ALA A 101 4.02 -2.68 -8.65
C ALA A 101 2.72 -2.28 -9.38
N ARG A 102 2.18 -1.09 -9.08
CA ARG A 102 0.98 -0.57 -9.77
C ARG A 102 1.17 -0.40 -11.27
N GLN A 103 2.33 0.10 -11.70
CA GLN A 103 2.64 0.23 -13.13
C GLN A 103 2.71 -1.15 -13.79
N PHE A 104 3.34 -2.10 -13.11
CA PHE A 104 3.47 -3.47 -13.58
C PHE A 104 2.12 -4.18 -13.75
N VAL A 105 1.22 -4.01 -12.78
CA VAL A 105 -0.16 -4.49 -12.87
C VAL A 105 -0.87 -3.82 -14.05
N ASN A 106 -0.85 -2.47 -14.16
CA ASN A 106 -1.51 -1.77 -15.28
C ASN A 106 -1.01 -2.21 -16.67
N HIS A 107 0.26 -2.57 -16.78
CA HIS A 107 0.82 -3.09 -18.04
C HIS A 107 0.41 -4.54 -18.33
N GLY A 108 -0.31 -5.18 -17.40
CA GLY A 108 -0.83 -6.53 -17.53
C GLY A 108 0.24 -7.60 -17.37
N ASN A 109 1.27 -7.36 -16.57
CA ASN A 109 2.35 -8.31 -16.33
C ASN A 109 2.07 -9.30 -15.19
N VAL A 110 0.94 -9.13 -14.49
CA VAL A 110 0.55 -9.96 -13.35
C VAL A 110 -0.59 -10.89 -13.76
N LEU A 111 -0.51 -12.12 -13.27
CA LEU A 111 -1.50 -13.17 -13.43
C LEU A 111 -2.06 -13.51 -12.04
N VAL A 112 -3.38 -13.62 -11.92
CA VAL A 112 -4.05 -14.15 -10.73
C VAL A 112 -4.76 -15.42 -11.15
N ASN A 113 -4.42 -16.55 -10.53
CA ASN A 113 -4.91 -17.88 -10.89
C ASN A 113 -4.77 -18.17 -12.39
N GLY A 114 -3.63 -17.78 -12.98
CA GLY A 114 -3.30 -17.95 -14.40
C GLY A 114 -3.99 -16.95 -15.35
N LYS A 115 -4.91 -16.11 -14.86
CA LYS A 115 -5.60 -15.09 -15.68
C LYS A 115 -4.90 -13.75 -15.56
N ARG A 116 -4.72 -13.06 -16.70
CA ARG A 116 -4.20 -11.70 -16.74
C ARG A 116 -5.16 -10.74 -16.02
N ILE A 117 -4.66 -10.07 -14.99
CA ILE A 117 -5.37 -8.99 -14.31
C ILE A 117 -4.53 -7.73 -14.41
N ASP A 118 -5.09 -6.67 -14.98
CA ASP A 118 -4.44 -5.38 -15.17
C ASP A 118 -5.04 -4.25 -14.33
N VAL A 119 -5.87 -4.61 -13.34
CA VAL A 119 -6.54 -3.68 -12.44
C VAL A 119 -5.82 -3.65 -11.08
N PRO A 120 -5.10 -2.56 -10.73
CA PRO A 120 -4.37 -2.44 -9.46
C PRO A 120 -5.25 -2.59 -8.22
N SER A 121 -6.48 -2.10 -8.30
CA SER A 121 -7.47 -2.14 -7.22
C SER A 121 -8.25 -3.45 -7.15
N TYR A 122 -7.85 -4.47 -7.91
CA TYR A 122 -8.41 -5.80 -7.77
C TYR A 122 -8.14 -6.31 -6.35
N ASN A 123 -9.19 -6.76 -5.67
CA ASN A 123 -9.09 -7.31 -4.32
C ASN A 123 -8.80 -8.80 -4.42
N VAL A 124 -7.60 -9.19 -4.02
CA VAL A 124 -7.17 -10.57 -3.97
C VAL A 124 -7.88 -11.27 -2.81
N LYS A 125 -8.25 -12.53 -3.00
CA LYS A 125 -8.91 -13.37 -2.00
C LYS A 125 -7.92 -14.37 -1.41
N GLU A 126 -8.28 -14.90 -0.24
CA GLU A 126 -7.59 -16.05 0.32
C GLU A 126 -7.56 -17.21 -0.68
N GLY A 127 -6.41 -17.86 -0.79
CA GLY A 127 -6.14 -18.95 -1.73
C GLY A 127 -5.74 -18.52 -3.14
N ASP A 128 -5.84 -17.24 -3.49
CA ASP A 128 -5.42 -16.76 -4.80
C ASP A 128 -3.90 -16.90 -5.00
N LYS A 129 -3.53 -17.38 -6.18
CA LYS A 129 -2.14 -17.49 -6.62
C LYS A 129 -1.80 -16.31 -7.54
N VAL A 130 -0.88 -15.46 -7.11
CA VAL A 130 -0.38 -14.30 -7.84
C VAL A 130 0.97 -14.64 -8.45
N THR A 131 1.07 -14.61 -9.78
CA THR A 131 2.32 -14.88 -10.51
C THR A 131 2.64 -13.77 -11.50
N LEU A 132 3.90 -13.70 -11.92
CA LEU A 132 4.32 -12.81 -13.00
C LEU A 132 4.33 -13.56 -14.33
N LYS A 133 4.05 -12.85 -15.43
CA LYS A 133 4.26 -13.40 -16.78
C LYS A 133 5.74 -13.71 -17.01
N GLU A 134 6.04 -14.74 -17.79
CA GLU A 134 7.41 -15.17 -18.11
C GLU A 134 8.28 -14.02 -18.65
N LYS A 135 7.77 -13.26 -19.63
CA LYS A 135 8.46 -12.09 -20.20
C LYS A 135 8.73 -10.97 -19.18
N ALA A 136 7.97 -10.96 -18.10
CA ALA A 136 8.10 -9.96 -17.05
C ALA A 136 9.20 -10.34 -16.03
N LEU A 137 9.56 -11.63 -15.96
CA LEU A 137 10.65 -12.12 -15.11
C LEU A 137 12.03 -11.67 -15.59
N SER A 138 12.20 -11.46 -16.90
CA SER A 138 13.46 -10.99 -17.48
C SER A 138 13.68 -9.48 -17.34
N VAL A 139 12.74 -8.75 -16.73
CA VAL A 139 12.90 -7.30 -16.49
C VAL A 139 13.94 -7.09 -15.40
N PRO A 140 15.01 -6.30 -15.63
CA PRO A 140 16.12 -6.15 -14.68
C PRO A 140 15.68 -5.78 -13.27
N VAL A 141 14.69 -4.90 -13.14
CA VAL A 141 14.14 -4.49 -11.85
C VAL A 141 13.53 -5.68 -11.10
N VAL A 142 12.82 -6.58 -11.80
CA VAL A 142 12.21 -7.76 -11.17
C VAL A 142 13.27 -8.76 -10.75
N VAL A 143 14.28 -9.00 -11.58
CA VAL A 143 15.42 -9.88 -11.26
C VAL A 143 16.13 -9.38 -10.00
N GLN A 144 16.55 -8.11 -9.99
CA GLN A 144 17.21 -7.50 -8.85
C GLN A 144 16.35 -7.56 -7.59
N THR A 145 15.05 -7.24 -7.68
CA THR A 145 14.18 -7.26 -6.50
C THR A 145 14.00 -8.67 -5.96
N LEU A 146 13.92 -9.69 -6.82
CA LEU A 146 13.82 -11.10 -6.39
C LEU A 146 15.10 -11.61 -5.73
N GLU A 147 16.27 -11.10 -6.15
CA GLU A 147 17.58 -11.39 -5.55
C GLU A 147 17.79 -10.65 -4.22
N ASP A 148 17.46 -9.35 -4.19
CA ASP A 148 17.69 -8.46 -3.03
C ASP A 148 16.71 -8.72 -1.88
N HIS A 149 15.46 -9.04 -2.20
CA HIS A 149 14.45 -9.29 -1.17
C HIS A 149 14.46 -10.76 -0.78
N ASP A 150 15.06 -11.05 0.37
CA ASP A 150 14.82 -12.32 1.07
C ASP A 150 13.34 -12.50 1.41
N SER A 151 12.87 -13.75 1.38
CA SER A 151 11.50 -14.13 1.75
C SER A 151 11.11 -13.72 3.18
N THR A 152 12.08 -13.32 4.01
CA THR A 152 11.91 -12.94 5.41
C THR A 152 11.08 -11.66 5.61
N ASN A 153 11.01 -10.77 4.63
CA ASN A 153 10.24 -9.52 4.74
C ASN A 153 8.79 -9.65 4.20
N VAL A 154 8.37 -10.85 3.81
CA VAL A 154 7.00 -11.12 3.35
C VAL A 154 6.08 -11.25 4.57
N PRO A 155 4.96 -10.52 4.65
CA PRO A 155 3.99 -10.65 5.75
C PRO A 155 3.48 -12.08 5.93
N ALA A 156 3.09 -12.45 7.15
CA ALA A 156 2.67 -13.82 7.50
C ALA A 156 1.47 -14.33 6.68
N TRP A 157 0.55 -13.44 6.31
CA TRP A 157 -0.63 -13.75 5.48
C TRP A 157 -0.30 -14.00 4.00
N LEU A 158 0.95 -13.80 3.58
CA LEU A 158 1.45 -14.10 2.24
C LEU A 158 2.51 -15.21 2.29
N ILE A 159 2.58 -16.00 1.23
CA ILE A 159 3.65 -16.98 1.01
C ILE A 159 4.28 -16.67 -0.33
N ARG A 160 5.61 -16.62 -0.39
CA ARG A 160 6.38 -16.48 -1.62
C ARG A 160 7.23 -17.72 -1.85
N SER A 161 7.07 -18.34 -3.02
CA SER A 161 7.90 -19.44 -3.51
C SER A 161 8.48 -19.02 -4.86
N GLY A 162 9.67 -18.40 -4.84
CA GLY A 162 10.28 -17.81 -6.03
C GLY A 162 9.42 -16.68 -6.61
N ASN A 163 8.95 -16.86 -7.83
CA ASN A 163 8.09 -15.91 -8.56
C ASN A 163 6.59 -16.14 -8.36
N ILE A 164 6.20 -17.06 -7.49
CA ILE A 164 4.80 -17.39 -7.17
C ILE A 164 4.50 -16.88 -5.77
N GLY A 165 3.46 -16.06 -5.66
CA GLY A 165 2.87 -15.63 -4.40
C GLY A 165 1.53 -16.31 -4.17
N THR A 166 1.26 -16.76 -2.95
CA THR A 166 -0.04 -17.28 -2.55
C THR A 166 -0.56 -16.47 -1.36
N VAL A 167 -1.82 -16.07 -1.43
CA VAL A 167 -2.50 -15.43 -0.29
C VAL A 167 -2.97 -16.53 0.65
N ARG A 168 -2.35 -16.60 1.84
CA ARG A 168 -2.65 -17.63 2.84
C ARG A 168 -3.92 -17.32 3.62
N GLY A 169 -4.17 -16.04 3.86
CA GLY A 169 -5.28 -15.57 4.68
C GLY A 169 -5.48 -14.07 4.55
N ILE A 170 -6.34 -13.54 5.41
CA ILE A 170 -6.61 -12.11 5.53
C ILE A 170 -5.67 -11.54 6.61
N LEU A 171 -5.31 -10.26 6.47
CA LEU A 171 -4.55 -9.52 7.48
C LEU A 171 -5.21 -9.64 8.87
N ALA A 172 -4.45 -10.14 9.85
CA ALA A 172 -4.84 -10.18 11.25
C ALA A 172 -4.63 -8.81 11.92
N GLU A 173 -5.28 -8.60 13.06
CA GLU A 173 -5.10 -7.36 13.84
C GLU A 173 -3.67 -7.20 14.34
N ASP A 174 -3.00 -8.29 14.70
CA ASP A 174 -1.60 -8.30 15.15
C ASP A 174 -0.59 -7.96 14.03
N ASP A 175 -0.99 -8.11 12.76
CA ASP A 175 -0.16 -7.75 11.61
C ASP A 175 -0.28 -6.26 11.22
N LEU A 176 -1.16 -5.51 11.92
CA LEU A 176 -1.26 -4.08 11.72
C LEU A 176 0.02 -3.41 12.24
N ARG A 177 0.63 -2.62 11.36
CA ARG A 177 1.79 -1.84 11.74
C ARG A 177 1.38 -0.61 12.56
N ASP A 178 2.11 -0.34 13.63
CA ASP A 178 1.91 0.81 14.53
C ASP A 178 2.22 2.18 13.90
N ASP A 179 2.70 2.21 12.65
CA ASP A 179 3.11 3.45 11.99
C ASP A 179 1.95 4.43 11.74
N ILE A 180 0.69 3.98 11.79
CA ILE A 180 -0.49 4.76 11.39
C ILE A 180 -1.59 4.66 12.45
N ASP A 181 -2.03 5.81 12.95
CA ASP A 181 -3.15 5.88 13.87
C ASP A 181 -4.48 5.86 13.10
N ILE A 182 -5.06 4.67 13.00
CA ILE A 182 -6.31 4.42 12.27
C ILE A 182 -7.50 5.08 12.98
N GLN A 183 -7.44 5.25 14.31
CA GLN A 183 -8.52 5.84 15.09
C GLN A 183 -8.75 7.30 14.67
N LEU A 184 -7.68 8.07 14.47
CA LEU A 184 -7.76 9.45 13.97
C LEU A 184 -8.45 9.55 12.59
N ILE A 185 -8.30 8.51 11.75
CA ILE A 185 -8.94 8.44 10.44
C ILE A 185 -10.44 8.15 10.59
N ILE A 186 -10.83 7.26 11.51
CA ILE A 186 -12.24 6.99 11.81
C ILE A 186 -12.92 8.26 12.34
N GLU A 187 -12.29 8.96 13.27
CA GLU A 187 -12.79 10.23 13.82
C GLU A 187 -12.92 11.31 12.75
N TYR A 188 -12.04 11.32 11.74
CA TYR A 188 -12.13 12.26 10.62
C TYR A 188 -13.42 12.09 9.82
N TYR A 189 -13.84 10.84 9.58
CA TYR A 189 -15.03 10.54 8.76
C TYR A 189 -16.34 10.46 9.55
N SER A 190 -16.26 10.32 10.88
CA SER A 190 -17.43 10.27 11.76
C SER A 190 -17.97 11.66 12.13
N ARG A 191 -17.37 12.73 11.61
CA ARG A 191 -17.73 14.12 11.83
C ARG A 191 -18.34 14.74 10.58
#